data_AF-A0A3N7JM49-F1
#
_entry.id   AF-A0A3N7JM49-F1
#
_cell.length_a   1.000
_cell.length_b   1.000
_cell.length_c   1.000
_cell.angle_alpha   90.00
_cell.angle_beta   90.00
_cell.angle_gamma   90.00
#
_symmetry.space_group_name_H-M   'P 1'
#
loop_
_entity.id
_entity.type
_entity.pdbx_description
1 polymer ?
#
loop_
_entity_poly.entity_id
_entity_poly.type
_entity_poly.pdbx_seq_one_letter_code
_entity_poly.pdbx_strand_id
1 'polypeptide(L)'
;MNNVERHQFIINHLQQKGSVNVLELCKLLEVSSVTIRKDLKLLEGRQLLFRTHGGATLNNPYTIDRTVFEKEKIQAAEKTAIAREAASLIMANDSIIIASGTTVQAMAREIQPVGNLTVVTSALNVS
;
A
#
# COMPACT_ATOMS: atom_id res chain seq x y z
N MET A 1 -12.83 20.06 24.71
CA MET A 1 -12.91 18.58 24.71
C MET A 1 -11.69 18.02 25.42
N ASN A 2 -11.88 17.17 26.42
CA ASN A 2 -10.75 16.52 27.11
C ASN A 2 -10.21 15.33 26.28
N ASN A 3 -9.11 14.71 26.73
CA ASN A 3 -8.47 13.62 25.97
C ASN A 3 -9.35 12.37 25.84
N VAL A 4 -10.09 12.02 26.89
CA VAL A 4 -10.94 10.82 26.94
C VAL A 4 -12.12 10.96 25.99
N GLU A 5 -12.83 12.09 26.04
CA GLU A 5 -13.92 12.41 25.11
C GLU A 5 -13.43 12.33 23.66
N ARG A 6 -12.25 12.91 23.38
CA ARG A 6 -11.67 12.93 22.03
C ARG A 6 -11.34 11.53 21.54
N HIS A 7 -10.77 10.69 22.38
CA HIS A 7 -10.50 9.29 22.05
C HIS A 7 -11.78 8.52 21.77
N GLN A 8 -12.81 8.71 22.60
CA GLN A 8 -14.12 8.08 22.40
C GLN A 8 -14.74 8.50 21.07
N PHE A 9 -14.67 9.80 20.73
CA PHE A 9 -15.15 10.30 19.45
C PHE A 9 -14.41 9.65 18.27
N ILE A 10 -13.08 9.58 18.32
CA ILE A 10 -12.27 8.97 17.26
C ILE A 10 -12.67 7.50 17.05
N ILE A 11 -12.84 6.73 18.14
CA ILE A 11 -13.25 5.33 18.08
C ILE A 11 -14.66 5.19 17.49
N ASN A 12 -15.62 5.99 17.96
CA ASN A 12 -17.00 5.93 17.46
C ASN A 12 -17.06 6.29 15.97
N HIS A 13 -16.35 7.34 15.57
CA HIS A 13 -16.26 7.76 14.16
C HIS A 13 -15.61 6.68 13.29
N LEU A 14 -14.58 6.02 13.82
CA LEU A 14 -13.91 4.90 13.17
C LEU A 14 -14.83 3.68 13.04
N GLN A 15 -15.62 3.35 14.06
CA GLN A 15 -16.58 2.25 14.02
C GLN A 15 -17.69 2.48 12.99
N GLN A 16 -18.14 3.73 12.82
CA GLN A 16 -19.17 4.08 11.84
C GLN A 16 -18.66 4.05 10.39
N LYS A 17 -17.41 4.49 10.15
CA LYS A 17 -16.86 4.64 8.80
C LYS A 17 -15.90 3.51 8.37
N GLY A 18 -15.45 2.66 9.29
CA GLY A 18 -14.42 1.65 9.09
C GLY A 18 -12.99 2.19 8.97
N SER A 19 -12.83 3.45 8.52
CA SER A 19 -11.55 4.17 8.46
C SER A 19 -11.73 5.67 8.72
N VAL A 20 -10.66 6.32 9.18
CA VAL A 20 -10.63 7.76 9.47
C VAL A 20 -9.34 8.39 8.95
N ASN A 21 -9.42 9.66 8.53
CA ASN A 21 -8.27 10.44 8.08
C ASN A 21 -7.85 11.49 9.13
N VAL A 22 -6.54 11.71 9.29
CA VAL A 22 -6.00 12.70 10.23
C VAL A 22 -6.53 14.11 9.93
N LEU A 23 -6.54 14.55 8.67
CA LEU A 23 -6.99 15.90 8.30
C LEU A 23 -8.49 16.10 8.54
N GLU A 24 -9.28 15.05 8.35
CA GLU A 24 -10.71 15.06 8.67
C GLU A 24 -10.91 15.23 10.18
N LEU A 25 -10.23 14.42 10.99
CA LEU A 25 -10.30 14.50 12.45
C LEU A 25 -9.81 15.85 12.99
N CYS A 26 -8.77 16.45 12.38
CA CYS A 26 -8.33 17.80 12.73
C CYS A 26 -9.44 18.84 12.54
N LYS A 27 -10.19 18.75 11.45
CA LYS A 27 -11.31 19.67 11.16
C LYS A 27 -12.48 19.43 12.11
N LEU A 28 -12.86 18.18 12.36
CA LEU A 28 -13.99 17.82 13.21
C LEU A 28 -13.76 18.14 14.69
N LEU A 29 -12.53 18.01 15.16
CA LEU A 29 -12.17 18.14 16.57
C LEU A 29 -11.41 19.43 16.87
N GLU A 30 -11.20 20.28 15.86
CA GLU A 30 -10.48 21.56 15.94
C GLU A 30 -9.11 21.45 16.64
N VAL A 31 -8.35 20.40 16.32
CA VAL A 31 -7.02 20.13 16.90
C VAL A 31 -5.96 19.95 15.82
N SER A 32 -4.70 20.14 16.21
CA SER A 32 -3.57 19.96 15.30
C SER A 32 -3.39 18.50 14.85
N SER A 33 -2.78 18.32 13.67
CA SER A 33 -2.40 16.99 13.16
C SER A 33 -1.42 16.27 14.08
N VAL A 34 -0.56 17.01 14.78
CA VAL A 34 0.36 16.46 15.79
C VAL A 34 -0.41 15.85 16.96
N THR A 35 -1.49 16.51 17.39
CA THR A 35 -2.39 16.01 18.46
C THR A 35 -3.09 14.74 18.01
N ILE A 36 -3.74 14.74 16.84
CA ILE A 36 -4.43 13.55 16.31
C ILE A 36 -3.47 12.38 16.12
N ARG A 37 -2.26 12.62 15.57
CA ARG A 37 -1.26 11.55 15.41
C ARG A 37 -0.83 10.96 16.76
N LYS A 38 -0.68 11.78 17.80
CA LYS A 38 -0.40 11.30 19.17
C LYS A 38 -1.56 10.47 19.72
N ASP A 39 -2.80 10.91 19.55
CA ASP A 39 -3.98 10.17 19.99
C ASP A 39 -4.11 8.82 19.29
N LEU A 40 -3.99 8.81 17.96
CA LEU A 40 -4.02 7.57 17.19
C LEU A 40 -2.89 6.61 17.60
N LYS A 41 -1.70 7.13 17.92
CA LYS A 41 -0.58 6.31 18.40
C LYS A 41 -0.89 5.68 19.76
N LEU A 42 -1.53 6.41 20.67
CA LEU A 42 -1.95 5.90 21.97
C LEU A 42 -3.04 4.83 21.83
N LEU A 43 -4.02 5.05 20.94
CA LEU A 43 -5.10 4.10 20.67
C LEU A 43 -4.59 2.82 19.99
N GLU A 44 -3.64 2.94 19.07
CA GLU A 44 -2.93 1.80 18.47
C GLU A 44 -2.16 0.99 19.53
N GLY A 45 -1.46 1.67 20.44
CA GLY A 45 -0.77 1.02 21.56
C GLY A 45 -1.70 0.26 22.52
N ARG A 46 -3.00 0.57 22.51
CA ARG A 46 -4.06 -0.15 23.22
C ARG A 46 -4.81 -1.16 22.36
N GLN A 47 -4.35 -1.42 21.14
CA GLN A 47 -4.96 -2.36 20.18
C GLN A 47 -6.42 -2.04 19.81
N LEU A 48 -6.82 -0.76 19.90
CA LEU A 48 -8.19 -0.33 19.58
C LEU A 48 -8.38 0.04 18.10
N LEU A 49 -7.28 0.23 17.37
CA LEU A 49 -7.25 0.56 15.95
C LEU A 49 -5.86 0.25 15.36
N PHE A 50 -5.74 0.35 14.04
CA PHE A 50 -4.47 0.24 13.32
C PHE A 50 -4.18 1.53 12.56
N ARG A 51 -2.95 2.05 12.67
CA ARG A 51 -2.57 3.27 11.95
C ARG A 51 -2.22 2.98 10.50
N THR A 52 -2.52 3.95 9.65
CA THR A 52 -2.10 4.01 8.24
C THR A 52 -1.29 5.28 8.00
N HIS A 53 -0.69 5.44 6.81
CA HIS A 53 0.14 6.61 6.49
C HIS A 53 -0.57 7.96 6.70
N GLY A 54 -1.91 8.00 6.61
CA GLY A 54 -2.69 9.24 6.72
C GLY A 54 -3.83 9.18 7.74
N GLY A 55 -3.95 8.13 8.54
CA GLY A 55 -5.18 7.87 9.29
C GLY A 55 -5.13 6.63 10.19
N ALA A 56 -6.30 6.05 10.42
CA ALA A 56 -6.47 4.81 11.13
C ALA A 56 -7.64 3.98 10.56
N THR A 57 -7.60 2.67 10.76
CA THR A 57 -8.61 1.69 10.33
C THR A 57 -8.94 0.75 11.49
N LEU A 58 -10.18 0.26 11.53
CA LEU A 58 -10.62 -0.72 12.52
C LEU A 58 -10.03 -2.11 12.22
N ASN A 59 -9.99 -2.47 10.95
CA ASN A 59 -9.44 -3.74 10.49
C ASN A 59 -7.94 -3.62 10.32
N ASN A 60 -7.20 -4.66 10.73
CA ASN A 60 -5.75 -4.70 10.55
C ASN A 60 -5.40 -4.58 9.06
N PRO A 61 -4.76 -3.49 8.61
CA PRO A 61 -4.39 -3.31 7.21
C PRO A 61 -3.37 -4.38 6.77
N TYR A 62 -2.68 -5.01 7.72
CA TYR A 62 -1.74 -6.12 7.53
C TYR A 62 -2.41 -7.51 7.60
N THR A 63 -3.70 -7.63 7.94
CA THR A 63 -4.45 -8.91 7.84
C THR A 63 -4.99 -9.20 6.44
N ILE A 64 -4.91 -8.23 5.52
CA ILE A 64 -5.09 -8.47 4.09
C ILE A 64 -3.71 -8.46 3.43
N ASP A 65 -2.71 -9.11 4.04
CA ASP A 65 -1.49 -9.44 3.30
C ASP A 65 -1.83 -10.62 2.40
N ARG A 66 -2.51 -10.30 1.30
CA ARG A 66 -2.82 -11.26 0.25
C ARG A 66 -1.50 -11.84 -0.23
N THR A 67 -1.49 -13.16 -0.37
CA THR A 67 -0.30 -13.85 -0.86
C THR A 67 0.10 -13.26 -2.21
N VAL A 68 1.37 -13.40 -2.61
CA VAL A 68 1.81 -12.95 -3.95
C VAL A 68 0.91 -13.54 -5.03
N PHE A 69 0.51 -14.81 -4.88
CA PHE A 69 -0.42 -15.51 -5.77
C PHE A 69 -1.80 -14.86 -5.85
N GLU A 70 -2.36 -14.41 -4.72
CA GLU A 70 -3.62 -13.67 -4.71
C GLU A 70 -3.46 -12.27 -5.31
N LYS A 71 -2.35 -11.59 -5.01
CA LYS A 71 -2.02 -10.28 -5.58
C LYS A 71 -1.88 -10.37 -7.09
N GLU A 72 -1.28 -11.44 -7.64
CA GLU A 72 -1.14 -11.66 -9.09
C GLU A 72 -2.50 -11.63 -9.79
N LYS A 73 -3.54 -12.20 -9.18
CA LYS A 73 -4.89 -12.29 -9.76
C LYS A 73 -5.68 -10.99 -9.73
N ILE A 74 -5.31 -10.06 -8.85
CA ILE A 74 -5.99 -8.75 -8.76
C ILE A 74 -5.52 -7.88 -9.93
N GLN A 75 -6.46 -7.36 -10.71
CA GLN A 75 -6.19 -6.47 -11.85
C GLN A 75 -5.17 -7.08 -12.83
N ALA A 76 -5.30 -8.40 -13.07
CA ALA A 76 -4.35 -9.13 -13.89
C ALA A 76 -4.29 -8.59 -15.32
N ALA A 77 -5.44 -8.21 -15.90
CA ALA A 77 -5.50 -7.67 -17.25
C ALA A 77 -4.76 -6.33 -17.36
N GLU A 78 -4.94 -5.44 -16.39
CA GLU A 78 -4.26 -4.14 -16.33
C GLU A 78 -2.76 -4.32 -16.14
N LYS A 79 -2.34 -5.28 -15.31
CA LYS A 79 -0.92 -5.62 -15.15
C LYS A 79 -0.33 -6.15 -16.44
N THR A 80 -1.03 -7.02 -17.17
CA THR A 80 -0.58 -7.51 -18.48
C THR A 80 -0.50 -6.38 -19.50
N ALA A 81 -1.44 -5.43 -19.50
CA ALA A 81 -1.38 -4.27 -20.39
C ALA A 81 -0.15 -3.38 -20.09
N ILE A 82 0.09 -3.06 -18.82
CA ILE A 82 1.27 -2.30 -18.38
C ILE A 82 2.56 -3.06 -18.71
N ALA A 83 2.57 -4.39 -18.48
CA ALA A 83 3.69 -5.27 -18.75
C ALA A 83 4.11 -5.25 -20.21
N ARG A 84 3.15 -5.36 -21.14
CA ARG A 84 3.43 -5.33 -22.59
C ARG A 84 4.01 -4.01 -23.03
N GLU A 85 3.42 -2.91 -22.59
CA GLU A 85 3.91 -1.58 -22.92
C GLU A 85 5.34 -1.41 -22.39
N ALA A 86 5.57 -1.71 -21.12
CA ALA A 86 6.89 -1.60 -20.49
C ALA A 86 7.94 -2.52 -21.15
N ALA A 87 7.58 -3.75 -21.51
CA ALA A 87 8.48 -4.68 -22.20
C ALA A 87 8.85 -4.17 -23.61
N SER A 88 7.94 -3.48 -24.29
CA SER A 88 8.20 -2.91 -25.63
C SER A 88 9.21 -1.76 -25.62
N LEU A 89 9.44 -1.13 -24.46
CA LEU A 89 10.41 -0.05 -24.29
C LEU A 89 11.86 -0.55 -24.14
N ILE A 90 12.06 -1.86 -23.95
CA ILE A 90 13.39 -2.45 -23.80
C ILE A 90 14.08 -2.50 -25.16
N MET A 91 15.29 -1.96 -25.22
CA MET A 91 16.12 -1.95 -26.42
C MET A 91 17.22 -3.00 -26.34
N ALA A 92 17.91 -3.20 -27.47
CA ALA A 92 18.99 -4.16 -27.55
C ALA A 92 20.20 -3.74 -26.70
N ASN A 93 20.74 -4.68 -25.92
CA ASN A 93 21.89 -4.48 -25.02
C ASN A 93 21.58 -3.63 -23.77
N ASP A 94 20.30 -3.46 -23.44
CA ASP A 94 19.90 -2.79 -22.21
C ASP A 94 20.33 -3.55 -20.95
N SER A 95 20.45 -2.78 -19.86
CA SER A 95 20.65 -3.30 -18.51
C SER A 95 19.57 -2.73 -17.61
N ILE A 96 18.72 -3.60 -17.06
CA ILE A 96 17.54 -3.20 -16.29
C ILE A 96 17.56 -3.79 -14.88
N ILE A 97 16.96 -3.07 -13.94
CA ILE A 97 16.71 -3.56 -12.58
C ILE A 97 15.22 -3.88 -12.47
N ILE A 98 14.90 -5.13 -12.11
CA ILE A 98 13.52 -5.55 -11.84
C ILE A 98 13.36 -5.76 -10.33
N ALA A 99 12.49 -4.97 -9.72
CA ALA A 99 12.19 -5.06 -8.29
C ALA A 99 11.22 -6.23 -7.98
N SER A 100 10.73 -6.29 -6.74
CA SER A 100 9.69 -7.23 -6.33
C SER A 100 8.29 -6.64 -6.53
N GLY A 101 7.37 -7.44 -7.08
CA GLY A 101 5.96 -7.07 -7.20
C GLY A 101 5.25 -7.80 -8.33
N THR A 102 3.95 -8.05 -8.17
CA THR A 102 3.16 -8.83 -9.15
C THR A 102 3.01 -8.15 -10.51
N THR A 103 3.12 -6.81 -10.56
CA THR A 103 3.10 -6.06 -11.83
C THR A 103 4.42 -6.22 -12.59
N VAL A 104 5.56 -6.10 -11.91
CA VAL A 104 6.88 -6.25 -12.56
C VAL A 104 7.19 -7.72 -12.87
N GLN A 105 6.61 -8.65 -12.14
CA GLN A 105 6.60 -10.07 -12.49
C GLN A 105 5.81 -10.33 -13.77
N ALA A 106 4.66 -9.66 -13.96
CA ALA A 106 3.94 -9.73 -15.24
C ALA A 106 4.77 -9.13 -16.38
N MET A 107 5.47 -8.01 -16.16
CA MET A 107 6.41 -7.44 -17.13
C MET A 107 7.49 -8.43 -17.52
N ALA A 108 8.17 -9.06 -16.56
CA ALA A 108 9.23 -10.03 -16.84
C ALA A 108 8.78 -11.17 -17.76
N ARG A 109 7.53 -11.65 -17.61
CA ARG A 109 6.94 -12.67 -18.48
C ARG A 109 6.68 -12.21 -19.92
N GLU A 110 6.53 -10.91 -20.16
CA GLU A 110 6.30 -10.32 -21.49
C GLU A 110 7.61 -9.86 -22.16
N ILE A 111 8.75 -9.88 -21.47
CA ILE A 111 10.03 -9.47 -22.04
C ILE A 111 10.46 -10.47 -23.14
N GLN A 112 10.62 -9.95 -24.35
CA GLN A 112 11.23 -10.68 -25.47
C GLN A 112 12.51 -9.95 -25.85
N PRO A 113 13.67 -10.34 -25.28
CA PRO A 113 14.89 -9.58 -25.44
C PRO A 113 15.37 -9.62 -26.89
N VAL A 114 15.74 -8.45 -27.41
CA VAL A 114 16.41 -8.33 -28.70
C VAL A 114 17.91 -8.20 -28.42
N GLY A 115 18.70 -9.23 -28.74
CA GLY A 115 20.13 -9.24 -28.41
C GLY A 115 20.39 -9.54 -26.93
N ASN A 116 21.46 -8.98 -26.37
CA ASN A 116 21.80 -9.24 -24.97
C ASN A 116 20.94 -8.36 -24.05
N LEU A 117 20.42 -8.91 -22.96
CA LEU A 117 19.72 -8.16 -21.93
C LEU A 117 20.31 -8.54 -20.58
N THR A 118 20.80 -7.55 -19.82
CA THR A 118 21.27 -7.78 -18.45
C THR A 118 20.16 -7.41 -17.48
N VAL A 119 19.77 -8.36 -16.62
CA VAL A 119 18.75 -8.13 -15.61
C VAL A 119 19.35 -8.30 -14.22
N VAL A 120 19.14 -7.31 -13.35
CA VAL A 120 19.45 -7.40 -11.93
C VAL A 120 18.15 -7.42 -11.14
N THR A 121 17.91 -8.48 -10.38
CA THR A 121 16.72 -8.58 -9.53
C THR A 121 17.06 -9.19 -8.17
N SER A 122 16.36 -8.71 -7.14
CA SER A 122 16.35 -9.32 -5.80
C SER A 122 15.13 -10.23 -5.58
N ALA A 123 14.28 -10.39 -6.59
CA ALA A 123 13.03 -11.15 -6.51
C ALA A 123 13.18 -12.51 -7.22
N LEU A 124 13.21 -13.59 -6.44
CA LEU A 124 13.34 -14.96 -6.96
C LEU A 124 12.18 -15.42 -7.86
N ASN A 125 11.02 -14.78 -7.74
CA ASN A 125 9.81 -15.13 -8.49
C ASN A 125 9.71 -14.41 -9.85
N VAL A 126 10.68 -13.54 -10.14
CA VAL A 126 10.82 -12.83 -11.42
C VAL A 126 11.82 -13.62 -12.25
N SER A 127 11.31 -14.59 -13.01
CA SER A 127 12.07 -15.45 -13.92
C SER A 127 11.32 -15.72 -15.21
#